data_AF-A0A397BZE4-F1
#
_entry.id   AF-A0A397BZE4-F1
#
_cell.length_a   1.000
_cell.length_b   1.000
_cell.length_c   1.000
_cell.angle_alpha   90.00
_cell.angle_beta   90.00
_cell.angle_gamma   90.00
#
_symmetry.space_group_name_H-M   'P 1'
#
loop_
_entity.id
_entity.type
_entity.pdbx_description
1 polymer ?
#
loop_
_entity_poly.entity_id
_entity_poly.type
_entity_poly.pdbx_seq_one_letter_code
_entity_poly.pdbx_strand_id
1 'polypeptide(L)'
;MGGAVSVENAEIIYVAEDGAIGLTESFASRFENDMPFDIKRPVVTRQHEALIKENWSAICQGTSAFDAVKHLTPTKFFYRTFYNMLFETAPSLRPIFRSSMTVQGKSLAGIIKTLATVINGANIVSAAHGLAKGHLKYGTKKDHYTVVGQNLLQTLEIVSGDKWTPEISTAYLTAYSLIYFVM
;
A
#
# COMPACT_ATOMS: atom_id res chain seq x y z
N MET A 1 25.43 -11.74 2.51
CA MET A 1 24.89 -12.85 3.31
C MET A 1 23.43 -13.01 2.95
N GLY A 2 23.11 -14.01 2.14
CA GLY A 2 21.75 -14.26 1.65
C GLY A 2 20.86 -14.75 2.77
N GLY A 3 19.79 -14.02 3.08
CA GLY A 3 18.75 -14.49 3.97
C GLY A 3 18.08 -15.69 3.33
N ALA A 4 18.08 -16.82 4.02
CA ALA A 4 17.34 -18.00 3.58
C ALA A 4 15.86 -17.63 3.45
N VAL A 5 15.35 -17.71 2.22
CA VAL A 5 13.92 -17.56 1.92
C VAL A 5 13.22 -18.79 2.51
N SER A 6 12.19 -18.58 3.33
CA SER A 6 11.41 -19.70 3.87
C SER A 6 10.69 -20.48 2.76
N VAL A 7 10.36 -21.76 2.98
CA VAL A 7 9.68 -22.60 1.97
C VAL A 7 8.35 -21.98 1.54
N GLU A 8 7.57 -21.43 2.49
CA GLU A 8 6.31 -20.74 2.22
C GLU A 8 6.52 -19.49 1.34
N ASN A 9 7.62 -18.76 1.53
CA ASN A 9 7.94 -17.61 0.67
C ASN A 9 8.31 -18.04 -0.75
N ALA A 10 9.06 -19.13 -0.90
CA ALA A 10 9.52 -19.61 -2.20
C ALA A 10 8.38 -20.13 -3.10
N GLU A 11 7.24 -20.50 -2.51
CA GLU A 11 6.05 -20.90 -3.25
C GLU A 11 5.22 -19.70 -3.75
N ILE A 12 5.28 -18.56 -3.06
CA ILE A 12 4.40 -17.40 -3.32
C ILE A 12 5.12 -16.29 -4.09
N ILE A 13 6.36 -15.99 -3.73
CA ILE A 13 7.15 -14.91 -4.36
C ILE A 13 8.49 -15.42 -4.87
N TYR A 14 9.03 -14.71 -5.86
CA TYR A 14 10.43 -14.83 -6.27
C TYR A 14 11.16 -13.49 -6.06
N VAL A 15 12.49 -13.58 -5.94
CA VAL A 15 13.39 -12.42 -5.93
C VAL A 15 14.33 -12.57 -7.12
N ALA A 16 14.29 -11.62 -8.05
CA ALA A 16 15.18 -11.60 -9.21
C ALA A 16 16.60 -11.14 -8.81
N GLU A 17 17.57 -11.33 -9.71
CA GLU A 17 18.97 -10.98 -9.47
C GLU A 17 19.19 -9.47 -9.23
N ASP A 18 18.38 -8.63 -9.87
CA ASP A 18 18.37 -7.18 -9.67
C ASP A 18 17.64 -6.74 -8.38
N GLY A 19 17.14 -7.71 -7.63
CA GLY A 19 16.40 -7.54 -6.38
C GLY A 19 14.92 -7.25 -6.57
N ALA A 20 14.37 -7.25 -7.78
CA ALA A 20 12.93 -7.12 -7.98
C ALA A 20 12.17 -8.29 -7.34
N ILE A 21 10.99 -8.02 -6.77
CA ILE A 21 10.14 -9.04 -6.14
C ILE A 21 8.84 -9.17 -6.95
N GLY A 22 8.50 -10.39 -7.33
CA GLY A 22 7.24 -10.71 -7.99
C GLY A 22 6.60 -11.98 -7.43
N LEU A 23 5.44 -12.34 -7.98
CA LEU A 23 4.75 -13.60 -7.64
C LEU A 23 5.30 -14.75 -8.46
N THR A 24 5.39 -15.94 -7.88
CA THR A 24 5.69 -17.15 -8.66
C THR A 24 4.58 -17.41 -9.70
N GLU A 25 4.93 -18.06 -10.80
CA GLU A 25 3.97 -18.40 -11.86
C GLU A 25 2.81 -19.26 -11.35
N SER A 26 3.13 -20.25 -10.52
CA SER A 26 2.16 -21.17 -9.92
C SER A 26 1.16 -20.45 -9.01
N PHE A 27 1.63 -19.45 -8.25
CA PHE A 27 0.77 -18.66 -7.38
C PHE A 27 -0.07 -17.66 -8.19
N ALA A 28 0.57 -16.89 -9.09
CA ALA A 28 -0.10 -15.87 -9.88
C ALA A 28 -1.26 -16.46 -10.71
N SER A 29 -1.01 -17.55 -11.43
CA SER A 29 -2.02 -18.21 -12.27
C SER A 29 -3.25 -18.70 -11.49
N ARG A 30 -3.11 -18.95 -10.17
CA ARG A 30 -4.22 -19.39 -9.32
C ARG A 30 -5.14 -18.24 -8.89
N PHE A 31 -4.61 -17.03 -8.76
CA PHE A 31 -5.30 -15.92 -8.11
C PHE A 31 -5.45 -14.66 -8.97
N GLU A 32 -4.83 -14.60 -10.16
CA GLU A 32 -4.87 -13.41 -11.03
C GLU A 32 -6.30 -12.99 -11.41
N ASN A 33 -7.21 -13.94 -11.59
CA ASN A 33 -8.61 -13.67 -11.92
C ASN A 33 -9.39 -13.03 -10.75
N ASP A 34 -8.95 -13.28 -9.51
CA ASP A 34 -9.56 -12.70 -8.31
C ASP A 34 -8.99 -11.31 -7.97
N MET A 35 -7.95 -10.88 -8.67
CA MET A 35 -7.27 -9.62 -8.40
C MET A 35 -8.18 -8.46 -8.82
N PRO A 36 -8.56 -7.54 -7.92
CA PRO A 36 -9.49 -6.45 -8.26
C PRO A 36 -8.81 -5.27 -8.96
N PHE A 37 -7.48 -5.23 -8.98
CA PHE A 37 -6.68 -4.16 -9.60
C PHE A 37 -6.16 -4.55 -10.98
N ASP A 38 -5.78 -3.57 -11.79
CA ASP A 38 -5.32 -3.79 -13.17
C ASP A 38 -3.97 -4.53 -13.23
N ILE A 39 -3.15 -4.44 -12.18
CA ILE A 39 -1.87 -5.14 -12.09
C ILE A 39 -2.08 -6.54 -11.52
N LYS A 40 -2.30 -7.50 -12.42
CA LYS A 40 -2.56 -8.91 -12.10
C LYS A 40 -1.30 -9.69 -11.69
N ARG A 41 -0.13 -9.27 -12.18
CA ARG A 41 1.16 -9.91 -11.95
C ARG A 41 2.18 -8.85 -11.52
N PRO A 42 2.11 -8.37 -10.27
CA PRO A 42 2.96 -7.28 -9.80
C PRO A 42 4.42 -7.73 -9.71
N VAL A 43 5.31 -6.89 -10.24
CA VAL A 43 6.76 -7.01 -10.05
C VAL A 43 7.26 -5.68 -9.50
N VAL A 44 7.59 -5.65 -8.21
CA VAL A 44 8.09 -4.45 -7.55
C VAL A 44 9.59 -4.33 -7.78
N THR A 45 10.01 -3.22 -8.39
CA THR A 45 11.40 -2.93 -8.74
C THR A 45 11.99 -1.88 -7.81
N ARG A 46 13.32 -1.69 -7.89
CA ARG A 46 14.02 -0.60 -7.21
C ARG A 46 13.57 0.78 -7.67
N GLN A 47 13.14 0.90 -8.94
CA GLN A 47 12.56 2.14 -9.45
C GLN A 47 11.21 2.44 -8.80
N HIS A 48 10.35 1.44 -8.61
CA HIS A 48 9.08 1.63 -7.88
C HIS A 48 9.34 2.11 -6.45
N GLU A 49 10.30 1.50 -5.75
CA GLU A 49 10.73 1.95 -4.42
C GLU A 49 11.19 3.42 -4.41
N ALA A 50 12.04 3.80 -5.36
CA ALA A 50 12.55 5.17 -5.46
C ALA A 50 11.41 6.19 -5.69
N LEU A 51 10.52 5.91 -6.64
CA LEU A 51 9.38 6.77 -6.98
C LEU A 51 8.44 6.95 -5.78
N ILE A 52 8.11 5.87 -5.07
CA ILE A 52 7.25 5.94 -3.87
C ILE A 52 7.93 6.78 -2.78
N LYS A 53 9.23 6.57 -2.52
CA LYS A 53 9.95 7.33 -1.49
C LYS A 53 10.03 8.82 -1.81
N GLU A 54 10.34 9.16 -3.07
CA GLU A 54 10.43 10.54 -3.52
C GLU A 54 9.07 11.24 -3.41
N ASN A 55 8.02 10.61 -3.94
CA ASN A 55 6.67 11.14 -3.86
C ASN A 55 6.19 11.29 -2.41
N TRP A 56 6.42 10.29 -1.56
CA TRP A 56 6.06 10.37 -0.14
C TRP A 56 6.84 11.48 0.59
N SER A 57 8.11 11.68 0.26
CA SER A 57 8.92 12.78 0.78
C SER A 57 8.33 14.14 0.37
N ALA A 58 7.92 14.30 -0.89
CA ALA A 58 7.26 15.51 -1.38
C ALA A 58 5.92 15.76 -0.65
N ILE A 59 5.10 14.73 -0.46
CA ILE A 59 3.86 14.82 0.34
C ILE A 59 4.17 15.26 1.77
N CYS A 60 5.19 14.70 2.42
CA CYS A 60 5.56 15.07 3.79
C CYS A 60 6.04 16.53 3.90
N GLN A 61 6.63 17.08 2.85
CA GLN A 61 7.09 18.47 2.79
C GLN A 61 5.97 19.46 2.41
N GLY A 62 4.85 18.96 1.89
CA GLY A 62 3.75 19.77 1.37
C GLY A 62 3.92 20.02 -0.14
N THR A 63 3.06 19.38 -0.93
CA THR A 63 3.00 19.58 -2.39
C THR A 63 2.20 20.83 -2.75
N SER A 64 2.05 21.10 -4.04
CA SER A 64 1.19 22.17 -4.56
C SER A 64 -0.29 22.06 -4.13
N ALA A 65 -0.76 20.86 -3.77
CA ALA A 65 -2.11 20.65 -3.27
C ALA A 65 -2.28 21.00 -1.78
N PHE A 66 -1.18 21.18 -1.03
CA PHE A 66 -1.24 21.41 0.40
C PHE A 66 -1.51 22.88 0.75
N ASP A 67 -2.59 23.10 1.50
CA ASP A 67 -2.93 24.39 2.11
C ASP A 67 -2.75 24.31 3.64
N ALA A 68 -1.77 25.04 4.16
CA ALA A 68 -1.44 25.05 5.58
C ALA A 68 -2.54 25.66 6.46
N VAL A 69 -3.32 26.60 5.94
CA VAL A 69 -4.44 27.23 6.67
C VAL A 69 -5.57 26.23 6.84
N LYS A 70 -5.88 25.44 5.80
CA LYS A 70 -6.97 24.45 5.83
C LYS A 70 -6.59 23.18 6.57
N HIS A 71 -5.38 22.68 6.37
CA HIS A 71 -5.02 21.32 6.77
C HIS A 71 -4.02 21.25 7.92
N LEU A 72 -3.43 22.37 8.33
CA LEU A 72 -2.43 22.52 9.40
C LEU A 72 -1.08 21.86 9.10
N THR A 73 -1.03 20.57 8.74
CA THR A 73 0.20 19.89 8.34
C THR A 73 -0.04 18.96 7.15
N PRO A 74 0.97 18.66 6.31
CA PRO A 74 0.80 17.76 5.17
C PRO A 74 0.36 16.35 5.58
N THR A 75 0.86 15.85 6.72
CA THR A 75 0.41 14.57 7.28
C THR A 75 -1.08 14.59 7.63
N LYS A 76 -1.57 15.69 8.22
CA LYS A 76 -3.01 15.85 8.52
C LYS A 76 -3.85 15.96 7.27
N PHE A 77 -3.34 16.63 6.24
CA PHE A 77 -3.99 16.67 4.93
C PHE A 77 -4.17 15.24 4.40
N PHE A 78 -3.09 14.46 4.31
CA PHE A 78 -3.12 13.08 3.83
C PHE A 78 -4.15 12.19 4.51
N TYR A 79 -4.08 12.03 5.85
CA TYR A 79 -5.00 11.08 6.49
C TYR A 79 -6.44 11.58 6.53
N ARG A 80 -6.69 12.90 6.57
CA ARG A 80 -8.07 13.42 6.53
C ARG A 80 -8.69 13.21 5.16
N THR A 81 -7.95 13.48 4.09
CA THR A 81 -8.40 13.20 2.72
C THR A 81 -8.76 11.73 2.58
N PHE A 82 -7.88 10.82 3.03
CA PHE A 82 -8.16 9.38 3.01
C PHE A 82 -9.42 8.98 3.77
N TYR A 83 -9.55 9.35 5.04
CA TYR A 83 -10.69 8.91 5.84
C TYR A 83 -12.01 9.56 5.43
N ASN A 84 -11.99 10.80 4.94
CA ASN A 84 -13.18 11.42 4.36
C ASN A 84 -13.66 10.61 3.16
N MET A 85 -12.77 10.35 2.19
CA MET A 85 -13.11 9.58 0.99
C MET A 85 -13.54 8.15 1.32
N LEU A 86 -12.80 7.46 2.19
CA LEU A 86 -13.10 6.09 2.59
C LEU A 86 -14.50 5.98 3.20
N PHE A 87 -14.87 6.94 4.04
CA PHE A 87 -16.14 6.88 4.75
C PHE A 87 -17.31 7.52 4.01
N GLU A 88 -17.03 8.28 2.94
CA GLU A 88 -18.02 8.69 1.94
C GLU A 88 -18.35 7.53 1.01
N THR A 89 -17.34 6.80 0.54
CA THR A 89 -17.51 5.68 -0.41
C THR A 89 -17.91 4.37 0.26
N ALA A 90 -17.47 4.12 1.49
CA ALA A 90 -17.80 2.92 2.26
C ALA A 90 -18.12 3.25 3.73
N PRO A 91 -19.29 3.86 4.02
CA PRO A 91 -19.68 4.24 5.38
C PRO A 91 -19.70 3.07 6.37
N SER A 92 -19.95 1.85 5.88
CA SER A 92 -19.95 0.60 6.67
C SER A 92 -18.60 0.24 7.28
N LEU A 93 -17.50 0.84 6.81
CA LEU A 93 -16.16 0.63 7.37
C LEU A 93 -15.90 1.46 8.63
N ARG A 94 -16.65 2.54 8.88
CA ARG A 94 -16.47 3.41 10.06
C ARG A 94 -16.35 2.64 11.39
N PRO A 95 -17.18 1.61 11.68
CA PRO A 95 -17.10 0.88 12.95
C PRO A 95 -15.82 0.06 13.14
N ILE A 96 -15.04 -0.20 12.08
CA ILE A 96 -13.75 -0.91 12.15
C ILE A 96 -12.65 0.04 12.64
N PHE A 97 -12.75 1.34 12.31
CA PHE A 97 -11.77 2.37 12.63
C PHE A 97 -12.10 3.09 13.95
N ARG A 98 -11.92 2.40 15.08
CA ARG A 98 -12.32 2.90 16.42
C ARG A 98 -11.28 3.75 17.15
N SER A 99 -10.03 3.76 16.68
CA SER A 99 -8.93 4.50 17.31
C SER A 99 -9.01 6.01 17.05
N SER A 100 -8.23 6.83 17.74
CA SER A 100 -8.17 8.26 17.44
C SER A 100 -7.59 8.51 16.04
N MET A 101 -7.99 9.63 15.42
CA MET A 101 -7.51 10.03 14.09
C MET A 101 -5.98 10.15 14.02
N THR A 102 -5.32 10.52 15.13
CA THR A 102 -3.87 10.55 15.22
C THR A 102 -3.24 9.15 15.12
N VAL A 103 -3.80 8.17 15.82
CA VAL A 103 -3.33 6.77 15.75
C VAL A 103 -3.56 6.21 14.35
N GLN A 104 -4.76 6.44 13.81
CA GLN A 104 -5.14 6.04 12.47
C GLN A 104 -4.25 6.66 11.38
N GLY A 105 -3.88 7.94 11.52
CA GLY A 105 -2.95 8.62 10.61
C GLY A 105 -1.54 8.03 10.66
N LYS A 106 -1.05 7.62 11.84
CA LYS A 106 0.23 6.89 11.96
C LYS A 106 0.17 5.53 11.28
N SER A 107 -0.93 4.78 11.46
CA SER A 107 -1.13 3.50 10.78
C SER A 107 -1.14 3.65 9.26
N LEU A 108 -1.83 4.67 8.75
CA LEU A 108 -1.90 4.95 7.31
C LEU A 108 -0.54 5.35 6.72
N ALA A 109 0.23 6.20 7.40
CA ALA A 109 1.61 6.49 7.01
C ALA A 109 2.50 5.24 7.07
N GLY A 110 2.20 4.31 7.99
CA GLY A 110 2.84 2.99 8.06
C GLY A 110 2.60 2.15 6.81
N ILE A 111 1.41 2.22 6.19
CA ILE A 111 1.13 1.55 4.91
C ILE A 111 2.06 2.09 3.83
N ILE A 112 2.21 3.42 3.71
CA ILE A 112 3.10 4.02 2.71
C ILE A 112 4.55 3.56 2.93
N LYS A 113 4.99 3.51 4.19
CA LYS A 113 6.32 2.98 4.53
C LYS A 113 6.47 1.52 4.06
N THR A 114 5.48 0.67 4.30
CA THR A 114 5.49 -0.72 3.82
C THR A 114 5.61 -0.79 2.30
N LEU A 115 4.80 -0.03 1.57
CA LEU A 115 4.86 0.02 0.10
C LEU A 115 6.23 0.50 -0.40
N ALA A 116 6.80 1.51 0.27
CA ALA A 116 8.11 2.08 -0.04
C ALA A 116 9.29 1.13 0.27
N THR A 117 9.09 0.08 1.05
CA THR A 117 10.18 -0.82 1.48
C THR A 117 9.93 -2.29 1.21
N VAL A 118 8.86 -2.63 0.48
CA VAL A 118 8.43 -4.01 0.24
C VAL A 118 9.54 -4.89 -0.35
N ILE A 119 10.35 -4.30 -1.24
CA ILE A 119 11.50 -4.94 -1.91
C ILE A 119 12.67 -5.29 -0.96
N ASN A 120 12.68 -4.73 0.25
CA ASN A 120 13.73 -4.98 1.26
C ASN A 120 13.31 -5.99 2.34
N GLY A 121 12.05 -6.43 2.33
CA GLY A 121 11.53 -7.31 3.36
C GLY A 121 12.00 -8.75 3.13
N ALA A 122 13.01 -9.21 3.88
CA ALA A 122 13.50 -10.60 3.81
C ALA A 122 12.46 -11.67 4.20
N ASN A 123 11.23 -11.27 4.54
CA ASN A 123 10.11 -12.17 4.78
C ASN A 123 8.77 -11.43 4.62
N ILE A 124 8.52 -10.82 3.46
CA ILE A 124 7.31 -10.02 3.24
C ILE A 124 6.02 -10.84 3.40
N VAL A 125 6.00 -12.10 2.98
CA VAL A 125 4.83 -12.99 3.11
C VAL A 125 4.49 -13.22 4.58
N SER A 126 5.44 -13.63 5.42
CA SER A 126 5.16 -13.86 6.84
C SER A 126 4.74 -12.58 7.57
N ALA A 127 5.35 -11.44 7.23
CA ALA A 127 4.96 -10.15 7.77
C ALA A 127 3.51 -9.79 7.37
N ALA A 128 3.14 -10.00 6.10
CA ALA A 128 1.79 -9.80 5.60
C ALA A 128 0.78 -10.75 6.25
N HIS A 129 1.05 -12.05 6.33
CA HIS A 129 0.19 -13.01 7.03
C HIS A 129 -0.03 -12.64 8.51
N GLY A 130 1.03 -12.17 9.20
CA GLY A 130 0.93 -11.67 10.56
C GLY A 130 0.00 -10.46 10.68
N LEU A 131 0.08 -9.51 9.73
CA LEU A 131 -0.82 -8.37 9.65
C LEU A 131 -2.25 -8.82 9.35
N ALA A 132 -2.48 -9.69 8.36
CA ALA A 132 -3.79 -10.19 7.99
C ALA A 132 -4.49 -10.85 9.18
N LYS A 133 -3.78 -11.71 9.93
CA LYS A 133 -4.29 -12.34 11.16
C LYS A 133 -4.68 -11.30 12.23
N GLY A 134 -3.93 -10.21 12.34
CA GLY A 134 -4.30 -9.08 13.20
C GLY A 134 -5.59 -8.40 12.76
N HIS A 135 -5.76 -8.19 11.46
CA HIS A 135 -6.93 -7.53 10.88
C HIS A 135 -8.22 -8.34 11.00
N LEU A 136 -8.14 -9.68 11.04
CA LEU A 136 -9.30 -10.54 11.30
C LEU A 136 -9.99 -10.20 12.63
N LYS A 137 -9.24 -9.77 13.65
CA LYS A 137 -9.79 -9.35 14.96
C LYS A 137 -10.70 -8.12 14.87
N TYR A 138 -10.54 -7.31 13.82
CA TYR A 138 -11.36 -6.12 13.58
C TYR A 138 -12.54 -6.40 12.64
N GLY A 139 -12.70 -7.63 12.16
CA GLY A 139 -13.75 -8.00 11.20
C GLY A 139 -13.43 -7.60 9.76
N THR A 140 -12.15 -7.39 9.43
CA THR A 140 -11.71 -7.06 8.06
C THR A 140 -11.93 -8.26 7.13
N LYS A 141 -12.50 -7.99 5.95
CA LYS A 141 -12.71 -8.96 4.87
C LYS A 141 -11.84 -8.60 3.66
N LYS A 142 -11.64 -9.55 2.74
CA LYS A 142 -10.88 -9.35 1.50
C LYS A 142 -11.31 -8.09 0.73
N ASP A 143 -12.62 -7.90 0.56
CA ASP A 143 -13.19 -6.75 -0.17
C ASP A 143 -12.86 -5.40 0.47
N HIS A 144 -12.62 -5.36 1.79
CA HIS A 144 -12.23 -4.13 2.46
C HIS A 144 -10.85 -3.65 2.01
N TYR A 145 -9.92 -4.57 1.70
CA TYR A 145 -8.61 -4.20 1.16
C TYR A 145 -8.75 -3.58 -0.24
N THR A 146 -9.66 -4.09 -1.08
CA THR A 146 -9.94 -3.47 -2.38
C THR A 146 -10.35 -2.01 -2.23
N VAL A 147 -11.34 -1.74 -1.36
CA VAL A 147 -11.84 -0.38 -1.10
C VAL A 147 -10.76 0.52 -0.51
N VAL A 148 -9.96 0.00 0.43
CA VAL A 148 -8.85 0.75 1.04
C VAL A 148 -7.79 1.09 0.00
N GLY A 149 -7.39 0.15 -0.86
CA GLY A 149 -6.40 0.38 -1.90
C GLY A 149 -6.84 1.44 -2.90
N GLN A 150 -8.08 1.36 -3.39
CA GLN A 150 -8.66 2.34 -4.30
C GLN A 150 -8.67 3.75 -3.69
N ASN A 151 -9.17 3.89 -2.45
CA ASN A 151 -9.19 5.17 -1.76
C ASN A 151 -7.78 5.69 -1.43
N LEU A 152 -6.82 4.79 -1.14
CA LEU A 152 -5.44 5.17 -0.89
C LEU A 152 -4.79 5.79 -2.13
N LEU A 153 -4.93 5.15 -3.29
CA LEU A 153 -4.37 5.64 -4.55
C LEU A 153 -4.98 6.97 -4.97
N GLN A 154 -6.31 7.11 -4.88
CA GLN A 154 -6.97 8.39 -5.15
C GLN A 154 -6.55 9.48 -4.16
N THR A 155 -6.36 9.12 -2.88
CA THR A 155 -5.84 10.07 -1.90
C THR A 155 -4.43 10.53 -2.26
N LEU A 156 -3.55 9.58 -2.62
CA LEU A 156 -2.17 9.88 -3.00
C LEU A 156 -2.11 10.79 -4.21
N GLU A 157 -2.96 10.58 -5.21
CA GLU A 157 -3.12 11.47 -6.36
C GLU A 157 -3.47 12.90 -5.91
N ILE A 158 -4.53 13.05 -5.11
CA ILE A 158 -4.99 14.36 -4.61
C ILE A 158 -3.88 15.08 -3.84
N VAL A 159 -3.25 14.40 -2.87
CA VAL A 159 -2.25 15.05 -2.01
C VAL A 159 -0.88 15.21 -2.68
N SER A 160 -0.64 14.55 -3.81
CA SER A 160 0.57 14.74 -4.60
C SER A 160 0.52 16.00 -5.45
N GLY A 161 -0.67 16.46 -5.84
CA GLY A 161 -0.83 17.62 -6.72
C GLY A 161 -0.03 17.45 -8.01
N ASP A 162 0.74 18.47 -8.38
CA ASP A 162 1.65 18.48 -9.54
C ASP A 162 2.77 17.42 -9.50
N LYS A 163 2.99 16.75 -8.37
CA LYS A 163 3.95 15.64 -8.25
C LYS A 163 3.37 14.28 -8.62
N TRP A 164 2.08 14.19 -8.94
CA TRP A 164 1.48 12.93 -9.37
C TRP A 164 1.79 12.67 -10.85
N THR A 165 2.29 11.48 -11.16
CA THR A 165 2.56 11.05 -12.54
C THR A 165 2.07 9.61 -12.76
N PRO A 166 1.86 9.18 -14.02
CA PRO A 166 1.49 7.80 -14.34
C PRO A 166 2.48 6.76 -13.78
N GLU A 167 3.77 7.08 -13.76
CA GLU A 167 4.82 6.20 -13.23
C GLU A 167 4.70 6.04 -11.71
N ILE A 168 4.40 7.13 -10.99
CA ILE A 168 4.16 7.08 -9.54
C ILE A 168 2.90 6.29 -9.23
N SER A 169 1.82 6.52 -9.99
CA SER A 169 0.57 5.75 -9.86
C SER A 169 0.83 4.25 -10.06
N THR A 170 1.56 3.89 -11.12
CA THR A 170 1.95 2.51 -11.42
C THR A 170 2.83 1.92 -10.31
N ALA A 171 3.78 2.68 -9.77
CA ALA A 171 4.63 2.23 -8.69
C ALA A 171 3.83 1.87 -7.42
N TYR A 172 2.95 2.77 -6.98
CA TYR A 172 2.07 2.51 -5.83
C TYR A 172 1.12 1.34 -6.07
N LEU A 173 0.48 1.29 -7.25
CA LEU A 173 -0.45 0.23 -7.59
C LEU A 173 0.27 -1.13 -7.63
N THR A 174 1.48 -1.19 -8.17
CA THR A 174 2.29 -2.43 -8.24
C THR A 174 2.65 -2.91 -6.84
N ALA A 175 3.14 -2.01 -5.98
CA ALA A 175 3.50 -2.34 -4.61
C ALA A 175 2.28 -2.77 -3.79
N TYR A 176 1.16 -2.04 -3.92
CA TYR A 176 -0.09 -2.38 -3.23
C TYR A 176 -0.62 -3.74 -3.70
N SER A 177 -0.56 -3.99 -5.01
CA SER A 177 -1.00 -5.24 -5.62
C SER A 177 -0.22 -6.43 -5.08
N LEU A 178 1.11 -6.31 -4.96
CA LEU A 178 1.94 -7.36 -4.37
C LEU A 178 1.52 -7.65 -2.92
N ILE A 179 1.31 -6.60 -2.10
CA ILE A 179 0.87 -6.76 -0.71
C ILE A 179 -0.52 -7.40 -0.64
N TYR A 180 -1.45 -7.00 -1.51
CA TYR A 180 -2.79 -7.56 -1.57
C TYR A 180 -2.79 -9.07 -1.81
N PHE A 181 -1.91 -9.56 -2.68
CA PHE A 181 -1.80 -10.99 -2.97
C PHE A 181 -1.32 -11.83 -1.78
N VAL A 182 -0.49 -11.24 -0.91
CA VAL A 182 0.13 -11.94 0.22
C VAL A 182 -0.57 -11.66 1.57
N MET A 183 -1.75 -11.03 1.55
CA MET A 183 -2.59 -10.71 2.70
C MET A 183 -3.87 -11.54 2.71
#